data_AF-A0A5K7WV42-F1
#
_entry.id   AF-A0A5K7WV42-F1
#
_cell.length_a   1.000
_cell.length_b   1.000
_cell.length_c   1.000
_cell.angle_alpha   90.00
_cell.angle_beta   90.00
_cell.angle_gamma   90.00
#
_symmetry.space_group_name_H-M   'P 1'
#
loop_
_entity.id
_entity.type
_entity.pdbx_description
1 polymer ?
#
loop_
_entity_poly.entity_id
_entity_poly.type
_entity_poly.pdbx_seq_one_letter_code
_entity_poly.pdbx_strand_id
1 'polypeptide(L)' 'MKSSELNSYLEKNVVLTSDQGKFSGFLTNYVAELDDHDNLIESVFLNTEHGNENGYGFMFNIKKIKKIELQ' A
#
# COMPACT_ATOMS: atom_id res chain seq x y z
N MET A 1 9.45 -2.01 5.30
CA MET A 1 9.39 -0.52 5.31
C MET A 1 8.82 -0.05 6.65
N LYS A 2 9.11 1.18 7.10
CA LYS A 2 8.47 1.80 8.27
C LYS A 2 7.29 2.69 7.87
N SER A 3 6.29 2.82 8.73
CA SER A 3 5.12 3.70 8.51
C SER A 3 5.52 5.16 8.25
N SER A 4 6.55 5.68 8.92
CA SER A 4 7.07 7.04 8.68
C SER A 4 7.56 7.28 7.25
N GLU A 5 8.09 6.25 6.59
CA GLU A 5 8.58 6.35 5.21
C GLU A 5 7.38 6.38 4.23
N LEU A 6 6.33 5.62 4.52
CA LEU A 6 5.10 5.52 3.74
C LEU A 6 4.40 6.87 3.60
N ASN A 7 4.38 7.69 4.66
CA ASN A 7 3.67 8.97 4.68
C ASN A 7 4.10 9.93 3.57
N SER A 8 5.35 9.85 3.10
CA SER A 8 5.83 10.67 1.99
C SER A 8 5.25 10.30 0.63
N TYR A 9 4.64 9.11 0.54
CA TYR A 9 4.05 8.53 -0.67
C TYR A 9 2.52 8.46 -0.63
N LEU A 10 1.89 8.66 0.53
CA LEU A 10 0.44 8.69 0.64
C LEU A 10 -0.15 9.81 -0.22
N GLU A 11 -1.33 9.54 -0.78
CA GLU A 11 -2.08 10.42 -1.67
C GLU A 11 -1.30 10.81 -2.93
N LYS A 12 -0.47 9.89 -3.45
CA LYS A 12 0.30 10.08 -4.68
C LYS A 12 0.22 8.85 -5.58
N ASN A 13 0.44 9.06 -6.88
CA ASN A 13 0.69 7.96 -7.80
C ASN A 13 2.10 7.43 -7.60
N VAL A 14 2.20 6.12 -7.44
CA VAL A 14 3.45 5.43 -7.13
C VAL A 14 3.56 4.11 -7.88
N VAL A 15 4.79 3.64 -8.00
CA VAL A 15 5.12 2.25 -8.31
C VAL A 15 5.54 1.55 -7.03
N LEU A 16 4.73 0.58 -6.59
CA LEU A 16 4.96 -0.26 -5.44
C LEU A 16 5.59 -1.59 -5.89
N THR A 17 6.72 -1.97 -5.29
CA THR A 17 7.36 -3.28 -5.48
C THR A 17 7.20 -4.12 -4.21
N SER A 18 6.65 -5.32 -4.35
CA SER A 18 6.49 -6.32 -3.27
C SER A 18 7.06 -7.68 -3.70
N ASP A 19 6.90 -8.70 -2.85
CA ASP A 19 7.21 -10.10 -3.20
C ASP A 19 6.36 -10.64 -4.35
N GLN A 20 5.18 -10.05 -4.56
CA GLN A 20 4.22 -10.50 -5.58
C GLN A 20 4.43 -9.82 -6.94
N GLY A 21 5.30 -8.81 -7.03
CA GLY A 21 5.59 -8.09 -8.26
C GLY A 21 5.61 -6.58 -8.10
N LYS A 22 5.39 -5.88 -9.23
CA LYS A 22 5.31 -4.43 -9.30
C LYS A 22 3.88 -3.99 -9.64
N PHE A 23 3.40 -2.97 -8.95
CA PHE A 23 2.04 -2.45 -9.07
C PHE A 23 2.09 -0.93 -9.19
N SER A 24 1.35 -0.36 -10.15
CA SER A 24 1.23 1.09 -10.33
C SER A 24 -0.15 1.54 -9.88
N GLY A 25 -0.23 2.64 -9.15
CA GLY A 25 -1.51 3.21 -8.75
C GLY A 25 -1.39 4.35 -7.75
N PHE A 26 -2.54 4.85 -7.33
CA PHE A 26 -2.68 5.89 -6.33
C PHE A 26 -2.67 5.27 -4.93
N LEU A 27 -1.63 5.57 -4.14
CA LEU A 27 -1.45 5.03 -2.79
C LEU A 27 -2.31 5.82 -1.80
N THR A 28 -3.21 5.14 -1.09
CA THR A 28 -4.15 5.76 -0.16
C THR A 28 -4.23 4.99 1.15
N ASN A 29 -4.86 5.60 2.16
CA ASN A 29 -5.33 4.96 3.38
C ASN A 29 -4.31 4.02 4.05
N TYR A 30 -3.55 4.56 4.99
CA TYR A 30 -2.82 3.76 5.96
C TYR A 30 -3.76 3.25 7.05
N VAL A 31 -3.75 1.94 7.30
CA VAL A 31 -4.56 1.29 8.34
C VAL A 31 -3.64 0.47 9.23
N ALA A 32 -3.77 0.66 10.56
CA ALA A 32 -3.08 -0.13 11.57
C ALA A 32 -4.13 -0.84 12.43
N GLU A 33 -4.05 -2.17 12.48
CA GLU A 33 -4.99 -3.03 13.20
C GLU A 33 -4.25 -4.16 13.93
N LEU A 34 -4.90 -4.74 14.93
CA LEU A 34 -4.43 -5.95 15.58
C LEU A 34 -5.15 -7.15 14.96
N ASP A 35 -4.42 -8.22 14.66
CA ASP A 35 -5.03 -9.49 14.29
C ASP A 35 -5.60 -10.23 15.51
N ASP A 36 -6.24 -11.39 15.27
CA ASP A 36 -6.83 -12.22 16.32
C ASP A 36 -5.83 -12.73 17.38
N HIS A 37 -4.53 -12.53 17.17
CA HIS A 37 -3.44 -12.90 18.07
C HIS A 37 -2.70 -11.68 18.64
N ASP A 38 -3.32 -10.50 18.62
CA ASP A 38 -2.76 -9.22 19.07
C ASP A 38 -1.48 -8.79 18.31
N ASN A 39 -1.23 -9.31 17.10
CA ASN A 39 -0.13 -8.84 16.28
C ASN A 39 -0.51 -7.58 15.52
N LEU A 40 0.36 -6.57 15.56
CA LEU A 40 0.20 -5.36 14.75
C LEU A 40 0.39 -5.66 13.26
N ILE A 41 -0.69 -5.47 12.51
CA ILE A 41 -0.76 -5.45 11.06
C ILE A 41 -0.91 -4.00 10.60
N GLU A 42 0.00 -3.59 9.73
CA GLU A 42 0.00 -2.26 9.12
C GLU A 42 -0.15 -2.44 7.61
N SER A 43 -1.18 -1.82 7.03
CA SER A 43 -1.59 -1.98 5.65
C SER A 43 -1.79 -0.64 4.96
N VAL A 44 -1.67 -0.63 3.63
CA VAL A 44 -1.94 0.52 2.76
C VAL A 44 -2.76 0.09 1.56
N PHE A 45 -3.61 0.97 1.03
CA PHE A 45 -4.37 0.73 -0.18
C PHE A 45 -3.68 1.30 -1.41
N LEU A 46 -3.75 0.58 -2.52
CA LEU A 46 -3.28 1.03 -3.83
C LEU A 46 -4.43 0.92 -4.82
N ASN A 47 -4.95 2.07 -5.23
CA ASN A 47 -6.00 2.16 -6.25
C ASN A 47 -5.35 2.18 -7.63
N THR A 48 -5.53 1.13 -8.41
CA THR A 48 -4.96 1.05 -9.77
C THR A 48 -5.82 1.83 -10.77
N GLU A 49 -5.23 2.29 -11.87
CA GLU A 49 -5.97 3.06 -12.90
C GLU A 49 -7.16 2.26 -13.46
N HIS A 50 -7.03 0.94 -13.61
CA HIS A 50 -8.12 0.04 -14.02
C HIS A 50 -9.10 -0.33 -12.89
N GLY A 51 -8.72 -0.08 -11.64
CA GLY A 51 -9.51 -0.35 -10.44
C GLY A 51 -10.50 0.77 -10.10
N ASN A 52 -10.23 2.00 -10.52
CA ASN A 52 -11.08 3.17 -10.21
C ASN A 52 -12.49 3.09 -10.81
N GLU A 53 -12.67 2.38 -11.92
CA GLU A 53 -13.99 2.26 -12.58
C GLU A 53 -14.95 1.32 -11.83
N ASN A 54 -14.42 0.45 -10.97
CA ASN A 54 -15.19 -0.55 -10.21
C ASN A 54 -14.86 -0.56 -8.69
N GLY A 55 -14.03 0.37 -8.21
CA GLY A 55 -13.62 0.47 -6.80
C GLY A 55 -12.64 -0.61 -6.33
N TYR A 56 -12.00 -1.37 -7.22
CA TYR A 56 -11.06 -2.43 -6.83
C TYR A 56 -9.66 -1.85 -6.58
N GLY A 57 -9.31 -1.71 -5.30
CA GLY A 57 -7.95 -1.43 -4.82
C GLY A 57 -7.27 -2.69 -4.29
N PHE A 58 -5.94 -2.69 -4.28
CA PHE A 58 -5.15 -3.72 -3.59
C PHE A 58 -4.79 -3.23 -2.19
N MET A 59 -4.90 -4.12 -1.20
CA MET A 59 -4.38 -3.86 0.14
C MET A 59 -3.02 -4.54 0.30
N PHE A 60 -2.01 -3.79 0.71
CA PHE A 60 -0.65 -4.28 0.93
C PHE A 60 -0.25 -4.13 2.39
N ASN A 61 0.19 -5.23 3.00
CA ASN A 61 0.90 -5.15 4.29
C ASN A 61 2.27 -4.47 4.08
N ILE A 62 2.55 -3.39 4.81
CA ILE A 62 3.73 -2.55 4.60
C ILE A 62 5.05 -3.29 4.87
N LYS A 63 5.02 -4.36 5.68
CA LYS A 63 6.19 -5.21 5.94
C LYS A 63 6.59 -6.02 4.70
N LYS A 64 5.66 -6.27 3.78
CA LYS A 64 5.89 -6.98 2.50
C LYS A 64 6.24 -6.05 1.34
N ILE A 65 6.22 -4.74 1.57
CA ILE A 65 6.62 -3.73 0.58
C ILE A 65 8.15 -3.60 0.61
N LYS A 66 8.78 -3.84 -0.54
CA LYS A 66 10.23 -3.74 -0.74
C LYS A 66 10.66 -2.34 -1.13
N LYS A 67 9.88 -1.67 -1.98
CA LYS A 67 10.20 -0.34 -2.55
C LYS A 67 8.93 0.40 -2.97
N ILE A 68 8.93 1.71 -2.82
CA ILE A 68 7.93 2.61 -3.39
C ILE A 68 8.67 3.72 -4.12
N GLU A 69 8.21 4.09 -5.31
CA GLU A 69 8.77 5.16 -6.14
C GLU A 69 7.65 6.08 -6.59
N LEU A 70 7.88 7.40 -6.60
CA LEU A 70 6.94 8.34 -7.20
C LEU A 70 6.92 8.14 -8.72
N GLN A 71 5.73 8.19 -9.30
CA GLN A 71 5.53 8.14 -10.75
C GLN A 71 5.70 9.51 -11.40
#